data_AF-A0A7W1FQ59-F1
#
_entry.id   AF-A0A7W1FQ59-F1
#
_cell.length_a   1.000
_cell.length_b   1.000
_cell.length_c   1.000
_cell.angle_alpha   90.00
_cell.angle_beta   90.00
_cell.angle_gamma   90.00
#
_symmetry.space_group_name_H-M   'P 1'
#
loop_
_entity.id
_entity.type
_entity.pdbx_description
1 polymer ?
#
loop_
_entity_poly.entity_id
_entity_poly.type
_entity_poly.pdbx_seq_one_letter_code
_entity_poly.pdbx_strand_id
1 'polypeptide(L)' 'MQSVWARRLKETFAILTVGDGIIEVIFPTEHSLLWEFGPARVRKVARFFAENPNLMRLLGAAQVAFGIWLAKRQYHGR' A
#
# COMPACT_ATOMS: atom_id res chain seq x y z
N MET A 1 -11.77 -2.18 26.15
CA MET A 1 -11.91 -3.34 25.24
C MET A 1 -11.95 -2.82 23.81
N GLN A 2 -10.96 -3.09 22.96
CA GLN A 2 -11.11 -2.73 21.54
C GLN A 2 -12.26 -3.56 20.96
N SER A 3 -13.21 -2.90 20.29
CA SER A 3 -14.35 -3.59 19.68
C SER A 3 -13.83 -4.62 18.67
N VAL A 4 -14.51 -5.76 18.56
CA VAL A 4 -14.19 -6.79 17.56
C VAL A 4 -14.10 -6.19 16.15
N TRP A 5 -14.92 -5.16 15.89
CA TRP A 5 -14.89 -4.34 14.68
C TRP A 5 -13.57 -3.60 14.45
N ALA A 6 -12.99 -2.97 15.48
CA ALA A 6 -11.71 -2.27 15.36
C ALA A 6 -10.56 -3.25 15.01
N ARG A 7 -10.58 -4.47 15.56
CA ARG A 7 -9.60 -5.52 15.21
C ARG A 7 -9.80 -6.00 13.77
N ARG A 8 -11.05 -6.21 13.33
CA ARG A 8 -11.33 -6.60 11.94
C ARG A 8 -10.92 -5.53 10.94
N LEU A 9 -11.19 -4.25 11.22
CA LEU A 9 -10.76 -3.15 10.34
C LEU A 9 -9.23 -3.08 10.20
N LYS A 10 -8.49 -3.25 11.30
CA LYS A 10 -7.02 -3.30 11.27
C LYS A 10 -6.50 -4.50 10.49
N GLU A 11 -7.16 -5.66 10.62
CA GLU A 11 -6.82 -6.85 9.83
C GLU A 11 -7.02 -6.60 8.33
N THR A 12 -8.19 -6.09 7.95
CA THR A 12 -8.51 -5.75 6.56
C THR A 12 -7.55 -4.71 6.02
N PHE A 13 -7.23 -3.68 6.81
CA PHE A 13 -6.26 -2.66 6.42
C PHE A 13 -4.87 -3.26 6.18
N ALA A 14 -4.40 -4.16 7.05
CA ALA A 14 -3.13 -4.85 6.88
C ALA A 14 -3.10 -5.68 5.59
N ILE A 15 -4.16 -6.44 5.30
CA ILE A 15 -4.28 -7.25 4.09
C ILE A 15 -4.25 -6.37 2.83
N LEU A 16 -5.05 -5.31 2.80
CA LEU A 16 -5.09 -4.37 1.66
C LEU A 16 -3.73 -3.71 1.45
N THR A 17 -3.09 -3.26 2.52
CA THR A 17 -1.77 -2.61 2.49
C THR A 17 -0.70 -3.56 1.94
N VAL A 18 -0.72 -4.84 2.31
CA VAL A 18 0.21 -5.84 1.78
C VAL A 18 -0.07 -6.13 0.31
N GLY A 19 -1.33 -6.31 -0.06
CA GLY A 19 -1.72 -6.59 -1.45
C GLY A 19 -1.33 -5.45 -2.39
N ASP A 20 -1.63 -4.21 -1.99
CA ASP A 20 -1.28 -3.00 -2.73
C ASP A 20 0.24 -2.89 -2.91
N GLY A 21 1.01 -2.98 -1.83
CA GLY A 21 2.47 -2.87 -1.91
C GLY A 21 3.14 -3.98 -2.74
N ILE A 22 2.57 -5.18 -2.80
CA ILE A 22 3.05 -6.23 -3.73
C ILE A 22 2.80 -5.81 -5.18
N ILE A 23 1.63 -5.24 -5.50
CA ILE A 23 1.32 -4.75 -6.85
C ILE A 23 2.27 -3.61 -7.22
N GLU A 24 2.55 -2.67 -6.32
CA GLU A 24 3.51 -1.59 -6.54
C GLU A 24 4.94 -2.10 -6.81
N VAL A 25 5.33 -3.22 -6.20
CA VAL A 25 6.65 -3.85 -6.41
C VAL A 25 6.73 -4.56 -7.78
N ILE A 26 5.69 -5.33 -8.13
CA ILE A 26 5.71 -6.17 -9.34
C ILE A 26 5.39 -5.34 -10.59
N PHE A 27 4.40 -4.44 -10.51
CA PHE A 27 3.87 -3.66 -11.63
C PHE A 27 3.87 -2.15 -11.32
N PRO A 28 5.04 -1.55 -11.00
CA PRO A 28 5.12 -0.15 -10.52
C PRO A 28 4.60 0.87 -11.53
N THR A 29 4.92 0.69 -12.81
CA THR A 29 4.60 1.65 -13.86
C THR A 29 3.14 1.53 -14.27
N GLU A 30 2.66 0.30 -14.50
CA GLU A 30 1.28 0.00 -14.88
C GLU A 30 0.31 0.42 -13.78
N HIS A 31 0.65 0.14 -12.51
CA HIS A 31 -0.14 0.61 -11.37
C HIS A 31 -0.19 2.14 -11.32
N SER A 32 0.94 2.82 -11.43
CA SER A 32 0.99 4.29 -11.37
C SER A 32 0.20 4.93 -12.53
N LEU A 33 0.32 4.39 -13.74
CA LEU A 33 -0.40 4.89 -14.92
C LEU A 33 -1.92 4.69 -14.84
N LEU A 34 -2.39 3.62 -14.18
CA LEU A 34 -3.81 3.44 -13.92
C LEU A 34 -4.39 4.57 -13.07
N TRP A 35 -3.59 5.23 -12.23
CA TRP A 35 -3.99 6.39 -11.44
C TRP A 35 -3.73 7.73 -12.15
N GLU A 36 -3.33 7.71 -13.42
CA GLU A 36 -3.14 8.93 -14.23
C GLU A 36 -4.46 9.55 -14.73
N PHE A 37 -5.49 9.55 -13.89
CA PHE A 37 -6.78 10.20 -14.18
C PHE A 37 -7.18 11.17 -13.06
N GLY A 38 -8.02 12.14 -13.39
CA GLY A 38 -8.52 13.13 -12.42
C GLY A 38 -7.66 14.40 -12.28
N PRO A 39 -7.66 15.05 -11.10
CA PRO A 39 -7.04 16.36 -10.89
C PRO A 39 -5.55 16.38 -11.25
N ALA A 40 -5.08 17.52 -11.76
CA ALA A 40 -3.70 17.67 -12.26
C ALA A 40 -2.61 17.25 -11.24
N ARG A 41 -2.87 17.41 -9.94
CA ARG A 41 -1.96 16.98 -8.88
C ARG A 41 -1.81 15.45 -8.81
N VAL A 42 -2.91 14.71 -8.90
CA VAL A 42 -2.89 13.23 -8.86
C VAL A 42 -2.16 12.69 -10.10
N ARG A 43 -2.48 13.25 -11.27
CA ARG A 43 -1.80 12.90 -12.53
C ARG A 43 -0.29 13.16 -12.48
N LYS A 44 0.14 14.26 -11.87
CA LYS A 44 1.57 14.59 -11.73
C LYS A 44 2.29 13.58 -10.83
N VAL A 45 1.65 13.16 -9.74
CA VAL A 45 2.20 12.15 -8.82
C VAL A 45 2.27 10.78 -9.51
N ALA A 46 1.20 10.37 -10.19
CA ALA A 46 1.15 9.15 -10.99
C ALA A 46 2.28 9.10 -12.03
N ARG A 47 2.48 10.17 -12.81
CA ARG A 47 3.58 10.25 -13.77
C ARG A 47 4.96 10.20 -13.13
N PHE A 48 5.16 10.89 -12.02
CA PHE A 48 6.44 10.87 -11.30
C PHE A 48 6.84 9.45 -10.88
N PHE A 49 5.88 8.67 -10.36
CA PHE A 49 6.13 7.27 -9.98
C PHE A 49 6.24 6.34 -11.18
N ALA A 50 5.49 6.59 -12.26
CA ALA A 50 5.64 5.86 -13.52
C ALA A 50 7.03 6.08 -14.15
N GLU A 51 7.58 7.29 -14.07
CA GLU A 51 8.92 7.66 -14.53
C GLU A 51 10.03 7.13 -13.62
N ASN A 52 9.73 6.87 -12.33
CA ASN A 52 10.67 6.39 -11.32
C ASN A 52 10.21 5.06 -10.70
N PRO A 53 10.15 3.96 -11.49
CA PRO A 53 9.58 2.69 -11.02
C PRO A 53 10.32 2.11 -9.81
N ASN A 54 11.61 2.39 -9.65
CA ASN A 54 12.37 1.94 -8.49
C ASN A 54 11.94 2.62 -7.17
N LEU A 55 11.50 3.88 -7.22
CA LEU A 55 10.93 4.55 -6.05
C LEU A 55 9.58 3.94 -5.67
N MET A 56 8.77 3.60 -6.67
CA MET A 56 7.48 2.93 -6.45
C MET A 56 7.65 1.53 -5.86
N ARG A 57 8.63 0.76 -6.34
CA ARG A 57 9.00 -0.53 -5.74
C ARG A 57 9.47 -0.39 -4.30
N LEU A 58 10.25 0.64 -3.99
CA LEU A 58 10.70 0.89 -2.62
C LEU A 58 9.53 1.26 -1.71
N LEU A 59 8.58 2.06 -2.21
CA LEU A 59 7.35 2.42 -1.51
C LEU A 59 6.51 1.18 -1.23
N GLY A 60 6.27 0.34 -2.24
CA GLY A 60 5.53 -0.92 -2.09
C GLY A 60 6.22 -1.89 -1.12
N ALA A 61 7.54 -2.02 -1.18
CA ALA A 61 8.29 -2.85 -0.23
C ALA A 61 8.15 -2.33 1.22
N ALA A 62 8.20 -1.00 1.42
CA ALA A 62 7.97 -0.40 2.72
C ALA A 62 6.52 -0.60 3.20
N GLN A 63 5.56 -0.52 2.29
CA GLN A 63 4.13 -0.74 2.56
C GLN A 63 3.86 -2.19 2.97
N VAL A 64 4.43 -3.17 2.26
CA VAL A 64 4.37 -4.59 2.63
C VAL A 64 4.99 -4.83 4.00
N ALA A 65 6.19 -4.30 4.26
CA ALA A 65 6.85 -4.44 5.56
C ALA A 65 6.00 -3.85 6.70
N PHE A 66 5.39 -2.68 6.48
CA PHE A 66 4.49 -2.05 7.43
C PHE A 66 3.21 -2.86 7.67
N GLY A 67 2.58 -3.37 6.61
CA GLY A 67 1.39 -4.22 6.71
C GLY A 67 1.64 -5.51 7.48
N ILE A 68 2.78 -6.18 7.22
CA ILE A 68 3.23 -7.36 7.96
C ILE A 68 3.48 -7.02 9.43
N TRP A 69 4.17 -5.89 9.71
CA TRP A 69 4.40 -5.44 11.08
C TRP A 69 3.10 -5.17 11.84
N LEU A 70 2.13 -4.52 11.18
CA LEU A 70 0.82 -4.23 11.76
C LEU A 70 0.05 -5.53 12.08
N ALA A 71 0.02 -6.48 11.14
CA ALA A 71 -0.57 -7.80 11.34
C ALA A 71 0.11 -8.56 12.49
N LYS A 72 1.44 -8.58 12.51
CA LYS A 72 2.23 -9.20 13.59
C LYS A 72 1.87 -8.59 14.94
N ARG A 73 1.80 -7.27 15.05
CA ARG A 73 1.42 -6.56 16.29
C ARG A 73 0.01 -6.90 16.73
N GLN A 74 -0.92 -7.05 15.80
CA GLN A 74 -2.29 -7.46 16.08
C GLN A 74 -2.42 -8.92 16.55
N TYR A 75 -1.54 -9.82 16.08
CA TYR A 75 -1.55 -11.23 16.49
C TYR A 75 -0.85 -11.46 17.83
N HIS A 76 0.28 -10.78 18.08
CA HIS A 76 1.08 -10.94 19.32
C HIS A 76 0.64 -10.02 20.45
N GLY A 77 -0.15 -8.97 20.17
CA GLY A 77 -0.76 -8.11 21.18
C GLY A 77 -2.14 -8.60 21.65
N ARG A 78 -2.43 -9.89 21.49
CA ARG A 78 -3.61 -10.56 22.06
C ARG A 78 -3.32 -11.08 23.45
#